data_AF-A0A2N3V2L7-F1
#
_entry.id   AF-A0A2N3V2L7-F1
#
_cell.length_a   1.000
_cell.length_b   1.000
_cell.length_c   1.000
_cell.angle_alpha   90.00
_cell.angle_beta   90.00
_cell.angle_gamma   90.00
#
_symmetry.space_group_name_H-M   'P 1'
#
loop_
_entity.id
_entity.type
_entity.pdbx_description
1 polymer ?
#
loop_
_entity_poly.entity_id
_entity_poly.type
_entity_poly.pdbx_seq_one_letter_code
_entity_poly.pdbx_strand_id
1 'polypeptide(L)'
;MKNYTLLRFVKLSLYFFGMYSVLTAVWFGVSGRFSEEAGGAVNEILVNAAIFSLLFTIALLLWYRRAEVRIPVKDISQNGLDQKLAEIGYERVPDKAKGAVQVYKPRPPKAPALAGRLFVQKSANFYHLQGPASKLKSLKV
;
A
#
# COMPACT_ATOMS: atom_id res chain seq x y z
N MET A 1 -6.26 12.96 -13.50
CA MET A 1 -6.11 11.69 -12.74
C MET A 1 -5.96 11.84 -11.22
N LYS A 2 -5.39 12.92 -10.67
CA LYS A 2 -5.24 13.11 -9.19
C LYS A 2 -6.59 13.11 -8.45
N ASN A 3 -7.60 13.80 -8.97
CA ASN A 3 -8.92 13.90 -8.32
C ASN A 3 -9.72 12.59 -8.37
N TYR A 4 -9.55 11.78 -9.41
CA TYR A 4 -10.25 10.49 -9.55
C TYR A 4 -9.82 9.47 -8.49
N THR A 5 -8.53 9.47 -8.15
CA THR A 5 -7.99 8.57 -7.11
C THR A 5 -8.45 9.01 -5.73
N LEU A 6 -8.44 10.31 -5.45
CA LEU A 6 -8.95 10.88 -4.19
C LEU A 6 -10.45 10.59 -4.00
N LEU A 7 -11.26 10.79 -5.04
CA LEU A 7 -12.69 10.50 -4.98
C LEU A 7 -12.97 9.02 -4.72
N ARG A 8 -12.23 8.12 -5.39
CA ARG A 8 -12.37 6.67 -5.18
C ARG A 8 -11.96 6.26 -3.76
N PHE A 9 -10.94 6.92 -3.21
CA PHE A 9 -10.49 6.73 -1.83
C PHE A 9 -11.56 7.16 -0.81
N VAL A 10 -12.10 8.37 -0.95
CA VAL A 10 -13.17 8.89 -0.08
C VAL A 10 -14.40 7.97 -0.13
N LYS A 11 -14.81 7.54 -1.33
CA LYS A 11 -15.91 6.57 -1.49
C LYS A 11 -15.64 5.26 -0.75
N LEU A 12 -14.42 4.72 -0.87
CA LEU A 12 -14.05 3.47 -0.20
C LEU A 12 -14.07 3.60 1.33
N SER A 13 -13.57 4.71 1.88
CA SER A 13 -13.63 4.99 3.33
C SER A 13 -15.07 5.17 3.82
N LEU A 14 -15.93 5.83 3.04
CA LEU A 14 -17.37 5.95 3.35
C LEU A 14 -18.09 4.60 3.32
N TYR A 15 -17.79 3.75 2.34
CA TYR A 15 -18.36 2.40 2.28
C TYR A 15 -17.91 1.55 3.48
N PHE A 16 -16.63 1.62 3.85
CA PHE A 16 -16.13 0.91 5.02
C PHE A 16 -16.80 1.40 6.30
N PHE A 17 -16.89 2.72 6.50
CA PHE A 17 -17.56 3.32 7.65
C PHE A 17 -19.03 2.90 7.75
N GLY A 18 -19.78 2.99 6.64
CA GLY A 18 -21.18 2.62 6.58
C GLY A 18 -21.39 1.13 6.87
N MET A 19 -20.61 0.26 6.21
CA MET A 19 -20.72 -1.18 6.39
C MET A 19 -20.36 -1.61 7.81
N TYR A 20 -19.27 -1.06 8.38
CA TYR A 20 -18.86 -1.34 9.75
C TYR A 20 -19.95 -0.90 10.74
N SER A 21 -20.52 0.29 10.56
CA SER A 21 -21.60 0.81 11.42
C SER A 21 -22.83 -0.10 11.38
N VAL A 22 -23.26 -0.52 10.18
CA VAL A 22 -24.42 -1.40 10.00
C VAL A 22 -24.17 -2.78 10.63
N LEU A 23 -23.01 -3.39 10.37
CA LEU A 23 -22.69 -4.70 10.95
C LEU A 23 -22.60 -4.64 12.48
N THR A 24 -22.02 -3.58 13.03
CA THR A 24 -21.92 -3.38 14.48
C THR A 24 -23.30 -3.13 15.10
N ALA A 25 -24.17 -2.39 14.41
CA ALA A 25 -25.56 -2.20 14.84
C ALA A 25 -26.33 -3.52 14.83
N VAL A 26 -26.20 -4.35 13.79
CA VAL A 26 -26.82 -5.69 13.76
C VAL A 26 -26.32 -6.54 14.92
N TRP A 27 -25.01 -6.54 15.17
CA TRP A 27 -24.41 -7.26 16.30
C TRP A 27 -24.96 -6.79 17.65
N PHE A 28 -25.05 -5.47 17.88
CA PHE A 28 -25.58 -4.90 19.13
C PHE A 28 -27.08 -5.18 19.30
N GLY A 29 -27.82 -5.30 18.19
CA GLY A 29 -29.21 -5.77 18.19
C GLY A 29 -29.32 -7.21 18.67
N VAL A 30 -28.46 -8.10 18.17
CA VAL A 30 -28.43 -9.52 18.58
C VAL A 30 -27.96 -9.68 20.03
N SER A 31 -27.00 -8.86 20.48
CA SER A 31 -26.44 -8.94 21.83
C SER A 31 -27.29 -8.22 22.89
N GLY A 32 -28.44 -7.65 22.52
CA GLY A 32 -29.31 -6.90 23.45
C GLY A 32 -28.76 -5.56 23.92
N ARG A 33 -27.69 -5.04 23.31
CA ARG A 33 -27.02 -3.84 23.85
C ARG A 33 -27.85 -2.55 23.72
N PHE A 34 -28.80 -2.52 22.80
CA PHE A 34 -29.70 -1.37 22.65
C PHE A 34 -30.77 -1.29 23.74
N SER A 35 -31.08 -2.37 24.45
CA SER A 35 -32.09 -2.33 25.52
C SER A 35 -31.58 -1.71 26.81
N GLU A 36 -30.26 -1.66 27.01
CA GLU A 36 -29.65 -1.05 28.20
C GLU A 36 -29.52 0.47 28.04
N GLU A 37 -28.86 0.93 26.98
CA GLU A 37 -28.65 2.36 26.75
C GLU A 37 -28.49 2.66 25.25
N ALA A 38 -29.63 2.80 24.55
CA ALA A 38 -29.66 2.96 23.09
C ALA A 38 -28.80 4.15 22.57
N GLY A 39 -28.84 5.28 23.27
CA GLY A 39 -28.05 6.47 22.91
C GLY A 39 -26.53 6.24 23.04
N GLY A 40 -26.11 5.59 24.12
CA GLY A 40 -24.72 5.20 24.36
C GLY A 40 -24.24 4.18 23.32
N ALA A 41 -25.06 3.17 23.02
CA ALA A 41 -24.78 2.15 22.02
C ALA A 41 -24.57 2.74 20.61
N VAL A 42 -25.41 3.70 20.20
CA VAL A 42 -25.25 4.40 18.91
C VAL A 42 -23.97 5.22 18.89
N ASN A 43 -23.69 5.98 19.95
CA ASN A 43 -22.46 6.77 20.02
C ASN A 43 -21.21 5.88 19.96
N GLU A 44 -21.22 4.76 20.67
CA GLU A 44 -20.13 3.79 20.64
C GLU A 44 -19.91 3.19 19.25
N ILE A 45 -20.99 2.85 18.53
CA ILE A 45 -20.89 2.37 17.15
C ILE A 45 -20.22 3.43 16.26
N LEU A 46 -20.64 4.68 16.36
CA LEU A 46 -20.10 5.77 15.54
C LEU A 46 -18.63 6.07 15.85
N VAL A 47 -18.26 6.11 17.13
CA VAL A 47 -16.87 6.33 17.57
C VAL A 47 -15.98 5.20 17.09
N ASN A 48 -16.40 3.94 17.30
CA ASN A 48 -15.65 2.79 16.83
C ASN A 48 -15.54 2.79 15.30
N ALA A 49 -16.63 3.05 14.58
CA ALA A 49 -16.62 3.15 13.12
C ALA A 49 -15.65 4.23 12.63
N ALA A 50 -15.58 5.38 13.31
CA ALA A 50 -14.65 6.45 12.97
C ALA A 50 -13.19 6.03 13.19
N ILE A 51 -12.88 5.40 14.32
CA ILE A 51 -11.53 4.91 14.64
C ILE A 51 -11.10 3.84 13.63
N PHE A 52 -11.94 2.83 13.38
CA PHE A 52 -11.63 1.77 12.44
C PHE A 52 -11.52 2.29 11.00
N SER A 53 -12.36 3.25 10.60
CA SER A 53 -12.27 3.89 9.29
C SER A 53 -10.97 4.71 9.14
N LEU A 54 -10.53 5.38 10.21
CA LEU A 54 -9.23 6.07 10.23
C LEU A 54 -8.07 5.07 10.09
N LEU A 55 -8.08 3.98 10.85
CA LEU A 55 -7.07 2.92 10.76
C LEU A 55 -7.04 2.28 9.37
N PHE A 56 -8.21 1.98 8.80
CA PHE A 56 -8.35 1.47 7.45
C PHE A 56 -7.79 2.45 6.40
N THR A 57 -8.09 3.73 6.56
CA THR A 57 -7.59 4.83 5.71
C THR A 57 -6.06 4.92 5.77
N ILE A 58 -5.46 4.85 6.97
CA ILE A 58 -4.00 4.84 7.16
C ILE A 58 -3.38 3.59 6.52
N ALA A 59 -3.96 2.41 6.76
CA ALA A 59 -3.50 1.16 6.19
C ALA A 59 -3.51 1.20 4.65
N LEU A 60 -4.58 1.72 4.05
CA LEU A 60 -4.66 1.93 2.61
C LEU A 60 -3.61 2.91 2.11
N LEU A 61 -3.37 4.04 2.78
CA LEU A 61 -2.35 5.01 2.37
C LEU A 61 -0.95 4.40 2.40
N LEU A 62 -0.65 3.61 3.44
CA LEU A 62 0.60 2.86 3.53
C LEU A 62 0.72 1.80 2.43
N TRP A 63 -0.39 1.14 2.10
CA TRP A 63 -0.45 0.17 1.00
C TRP A 63 -0.23 0.82 -0.37
N TYR A 64 -0.97 1.89 -0.68
CA TYR A 64 -0.87 2.64 -1.94
C TYR A 64 0.52 3.28 -2.15
N ARG A 65 1.27 3.49 -1.08
CA ARG A 65 2.66 3.94 -1.17
C ARG A 65 3.54 2.89 -1.87
N ARG A 66 3.20 1.61 -1.81
CA ARG A 66 3.90 0.52 -2.50
C ARG A 66 3.14 0.13 -3.77
N ALA A 67 3.85 0.06 -4.89
CA ALA A 67 3.34 -0.46 -6.14
C ALA A 67 4.12 -1.71 -6.53
N GLU A 68 3.46 -2.59 -7.30
CA GLU A 68 4.14 -3.62 -8.08
C GLU A 68 4.15 -3.17 -9.54
N VAL A 69 5.32 -3.17 -10.16
CA VAL A 69 5.49 -2.98 -11.60
C VAL A 69 6.12 -4.23 -12.17
N ARG A 70 5.58 -4.70 -13.30
CA ARG A 70 6.10 -5.85 -14.04
C ARG A 70 6.75 -5.34 -15.31
N ILE A 71 8.03 -5.65 -15.49
CA ILE A 71 8.78 -5.30 -16.71
C ILE A 71 9.13 -6.60 -17.43
N PRO A 72 8.77 -6.76 -18.72
CA PRO A 72 9.15 -7.94 -19.49
C PRO A 72 10.66 -8.13 -19.54
N VAL A 73 11.14 -9.36 -19.39
CA VAL A 73 12.58 -9.68 -19.45
C VAL A 73 13.16 -9.39 -20.85
N LYS A 74 12.32 -9.36 -21.88
CA LYS A 74 12.70 -9.01 -23.25
C LYS A 74 13.06 -7.52 -23.43
N ASP A 75 12.48 -6.64 -22.62
CA ASP A 75 12.61 -5.19 -22.81
C ASP A 75 13.86 -4.62 -22.14
N ILE A 76 14.37 -5.29 -21.11
CA ILE A 76 15.54 -4.84 -20.36
C ILE A 76 16.37 -6.01 -19.84
N SER A 77 17.68 -5.97 -20.08
CA SER A 77 18.60 -6.91 -19.47
C SER A 77 18.73 -6.64 -17.96
N GLN A 78 19.19 -7.63 -17.20
CA GLN A 78 19.36 -7.47 -15.75
C GLN A 78 20.34 -6.32 -15.40
N ASN A 79 21.43 -6.18 -16.17
CA ASN A 79 22.39 -5.10 -16.00
C ASN A 79 21.77 -3.73 -16.34
N GLY A 80 20.91 -3.67 -17.36
CA GLY A 80 20.18 -2.45 -17.70
C GLY A 80 19.17 -2.05 -16.61
N LEU A 81 18.54 -3.04 -15.97
CA LEU A 81 17.64 -2.79 -14.84
C LEU A 81 18.40 -2.24 -13.63
N ASP A 82 19.56 -2.82 -13.31
CA ASP A 82 20.43 -2.36 -12.24
C ASP A 82 20.89 -0.91 -12.46
N GLN A 83 21.24 -0.57 -13.71
CA GLN A 83 21.64 0.79 -14.08
C GLN A 83 20.49 1.79 -13.91
N LYS A 84 19.29 1.47 -14.41
CA LYS A 84 18.12 2.35 -14.23
C LYS A 84 17.74 2.52 -12.76
N LEU A 85 17.88 1.47 -11.94
CA LEU A 85 17.64 1.56 -10.50
C LEU A 85 18.67 2.48 -9.81
N ALA A 86 19.95 2.40 -10.22
CA ALA A 86 21.00 3.27 -9.72
C ALA A 86 20.78 4.74 -10.10
N GLU A 87 20.31 5.02 -11.32
CA GLU A 87 19.94 6.38 -11.76
C GLU A 87 18.86 7.01 -10.88
N ILE A 88 17.88 6.21 -10.47
CA ILE A 88 16.78 6.63 -9.59
C ILE A 88 17.23 6.79 -8.12
N GLY A 89 18.46 6.38 -7.81
CA GLY A 89 19.08 6.49 -6.49
C GLY A 89 18.94 5.24 -5.63
N TYR A 90 18.77 4.06 -6.24
CA TYR A 90 18.73 2.78 -5.52
C TYR A 90 19.97 1.96 -5.78
N GLU A 91 20.59 1.46 -4.71
CA GLU A 91 21.75 0.59 -4.80
C GLU A 91 21.41 -0.80 -4.30
N ARG A 92 21.93 -1.79 -5.01
CA ARG A 92 21.80 -3.18 -4.61
C ARG A 92 22.54 -3.39 -3.30
N VAL A 93 21.92 -4.09 -2.37
CA VAL A 93 22.57 -4.47 -1.11
C VAL A 93 23.40 -5.73 -1.39
N PRO A 94 24.75 -5.64 -1.47
CA PRO A 94 25.57 -6.85 -1.47
C PRO A 94 25.31 -7.58 -0.14
N ASP A 95 25.29 -8.91 -0.16
CA ASP A 95 24.97 -9.83 0.96
C ASP A 95 23.52 -10.26 1.20
N LYS A 96 22.52 -9.82 0.43
CA LYS A 96 21.19 -10.47 0.45
C LYS A 96 21.02 -11.56 -0.61
N ALA A 97 22.03 -12.41 -0.76
CA ALA A 97 22.09 -13.50 -1.74
C ALA A 97 21.30 -14.78 -1.35
N LYS A 98 20.61 -14.83 -0.20
CA LYS A 98 19.88 -16.04 0.25
C LYS A 98 18.38 -16.07 -0.13
N GLY A 99 18.00 -15.51 -1.27
CA GLY A 99 16.62 -15.66 -1.75
C GLY A 99 16.41 -15.26 -3.22
N ALA A 100 15.31 -15.73 -3.80
CA ALA A 100 14.84 -15.41 -5.16
C ALA A 100 14.51 -13.91 -5.39
N VAL A 101 14.77 -13.05 -4.40
CA VAL A 101 14.41 -11.64 -4.37
C VAL A 101 15.66 -10.80 -4.10
N GLN A 102 16.02 -9.94 -5.06
CA GLN A 102 17.10 -8.97 -4.95
C GLN A 102 16.58 -7.71 -4.24
N VAL A 103 17.34 -7.18 -3.28
CA VAL A 103 16.93 -6.05 -2.46
C VAL A 103 17.81 -4.84 -2.72
N TYR A 104 17.18 -3.70 -2.97
CA TYR A 104 17.82 -2.42 -3.22
C TYR A 104 17.45 -1.43 -2.13
N LYS A 105 18.44 -0.64 -1.67
CA LYS A 105 18.26 0.41 -0.66
C LYS A 105 18.38 1.78 -1.33
N PRO A 106 17.63 2.79 -0.84
CA PRO A 106 17.77 4.16 -1.33
C PRO A 106 19.12 4.74 -0.86
N ARG A 107 19.84 5.39 -1.79
CA ARG A 107 21.04 6.17 -1.52
C ARG A 107 20.69 7.67 -1.59
N PRO A 108 20.83 8.41 -0.48
CA PRO A 108 20.73 9.88 -0.50
C PRO A 108 21.81 10.47 -1.41
N PRO A 109 21.55 11.59 -2.14
CA PRO A 109 20.35 12.45 -2.11
C PRO A 109 19.25 12.05 -3.11
N LYS A 110 19.52 11.14 -4.06
CA LYS A 110 18.65 10.85 -5.21
C LYS A 110 17.35 10.12 -4.83
N ALA A 111 17.38 9.30 -3.78
CA ALA A 111 16.18 8.71 -3.19
C ALA A 111 16.14 9.01 -1.68
N PRO A 112 14.98 9.47 -1.15
CA PRO A 112 14.88 9.75 0.28
C PRO A 112 14.99 8.45 1.08
N ALA A 113 15.65 8.50 2.24
CA ALA A 113 15.76 7.34 3.14
C ALA A 113 14.38 6.77 3.52
N LEU A 114 13.37 7.64 3.61
CA LEU A 114 11.98 7.29 3.87
C LEU A 114 11.28 6.56 2.72
N ALA A 115 11.87 6.47 1.53
CA ALA A 115 11.29 5.76 0.38
C ALA A 115 11.15 4.24 0.64
N GLY A 116 11.93 3.71 1.59
CA GLY A 116 11.96 2.29 1.89
C GLY A 116 12.77 1.49 0.87
N ARG A 117 12.86 0.18 1.08
CA ARG A 117 13.60 -0.73 0.19
C ARG A 117 12.76 -1.09 -1.04
N LEU A 118 13.45 -1.37 -2.12
CA LEU A 118 12.87 -1.89 -3.36
C LEU A 118 13.25 -3.36 -3.49
N PHE A 119 12.29 -4.18 -3.89
CA PHE A 119 12.43 -5.62 -4.03
C PHE A 119 12.24 -6.00 -5.50
N VAL A 120 13.17 -6.75 -6.06
CA VAL A 120 13.12 -7.22 -7.44
C VAL A 120 13.14 -8.74 -7.43
N GLN A 121 12.08 -9.35 -7.96
CA GLN A 121 12.00 -10.78 -8.17
C GLN A 121 11.97 -11.07 -9.66
N LYS A 122 12.81 -12.00 -10.12
CA LYS A 122 12.82 -12.45 -11.52
C LYS A 122 11.93 -13.68 -11.66
N SER A 123 10.93 -13.61 -12.52
CA SER A 123 10.18 -14.76 -13.02
C SER A 123 10.65 -15.13 -14.43
N ALA A 124 10.06 -16.16 -15.05
CA ALA A 124 10.44 -16.60 -16.40
C ALA A 124 10.28 -15.50 -17.46
N ASN A 125 9.23 -14.66 -17.33
CA ASN A 125 8.86 -13.67 -18.33
C ASN A 125 8.99 -12.22 -17.84
N PHE A 126 9.06 -11.99 -16.54
CA PHE A 126 9.00 -10.63 -15.96
C PHE A 126 9.98 -10.41 -14.81
N TYR A 127 10.43 -9.16 -14.68
CA TYR A 127 10.93 -8.62 -13.42
C TYR A 127 9.75 -8.02 -12.65
N HIS A 128 9.48 -8.55 -11.47
CA HIS A 128 8.52 -8.03 -10.51
C HIS A 128 9.23 -7.06 -9.57
N LEU A 129 8.97 -5.76 -9.74
CA LEU A 129 9.52 -4.71 -8.89
C LEU A 129 8.46 -4.26 -7.89
N GLN A 130 8.75 -4.40 -6.60
CA GLN A 130 7.90 -3.92 -5.51
C GLN A 130 8.62 -2.83 -4.73
N GLY A 131 7.97 -1.69 -4.53
CA GLY A 131 8.63 -0.51 -3.98
C GLY A 131 7.77 0.75 -4.07
N PRO A 132 8.34 1.92 -3.78
CA PRO A 132 7.59 3.16 -3.73
C PRO A 132 7.04 3.55 -5.11
N ALA A 133 5.72 3.78 -5.18
CA ALA A 133 4.99 4.01 -6.42
C ALA A 133 5.55 5.19 -7.25
N SER A 134 6.03 6.25 -6.61
CA SER A 134 6.61 7.42 -7.28
C SER A 134 7.89 7.10 -8.05
N LYS A 135 8.70 6.15 -7.55
CA LYS A 135 9.98 5.74 -8.15
C LYS A 135 9.82 4.57 -9.12
N LEU A 136 8.81 3.72 -8.91
CA LEU A 136 8.52 2.63 -9.84
C LEU A 136 7.78 3.09 -11.10
N LYS A 137 6.97 4.16 -11.02
CA LYS A 137 6.30 4.71 -12.21
C LYS A 137 7.26 5.27 -13.25
N SER A 138 8.43 5.78 -12.85
CA SER A 138 9.47 6.23 -13.80
C SER A 138 10.21 5.09 -14.49
N LEU A 139 10.06 3.84 -14.02
CA LEU A 139 10.66 2.65 -14.64
C LEU A 139 9.74 1.98 -15.66
N LYS A 140 8.48 2.43 -15.76
CA LYS A 140 7.53 1.90 -16.72
C LYS A 140 7.93 2.38 -18.11
N VAL A 141 8.55 1.47 -18.88
CA VAL A 141 8.80 1.62 -20.33
C VAL A 141 7.45 1.56 -21.04
#